data_AF-A0A1X0DC32-F1
#
_entry.id   AF-A0A1X0DC32-F1
#
_cell.length_a   1.000
_cell.length_b   1.000
_cell.length_c   1.000
_cell.angle_alpha   90.00
_cell.angle_beta   90.00
_cell.angle_gamma   90.00
#
_symmetry.space_group_name_H-M   'P 1'
#
loop_
_entity.id
_entity.type
_entity.pdbx_description
1 polymer ?
#
loop_
_entity_poly.entity_id
_entity_poly.type
_entity_poly.pdbx_seq_one_letter_code
_entity_poly.pdbx_strand_id
1 'polypeptide(L)' 'EALERAGIAPDSLRGTTTGVYAGVIPPDRSAGHEVAPDLEGYLLTGIGGSVVSGRVAYALGLEGPAVSVDTA' A
#
# COMPACT_ATOMS: atom_id res chain seq x y z
N GLU A 1 -0.11 -9.58 12.08
CA GLU A 1 -0.85 -10.79 11.69
C GLU A 1 -0.07 -11.77 10.82
N ALA A 2 0.28 -11.45 9.57
CA ALA A 2 0.89 -12.43 8.64
C ALA A 2 2.33 -12.80 9.02
N LEU A 3 3.17 -11.79 9.29
CA LEU A 3 4.56 -11.98 9.70
C LEU A 3 4.66 -12.70 11.05
N GLU A 4 3.87 -12.26 12.04
CA GLU A 4 3.85 -12.89 13.38
C GLU A 4 3.33 -14.33 13.33
N ARG A 5 2.31 -14.64 12.50
CA ARG A 5 1.89 -16.03 12.26
C ARG A 5 3.00 -16.88 11.66
N ALA A 6 3.88 -16.28 10.85
CA ALA A 6 5.07 -16.93 10.32
C ALA A 6 6.23 -16.98 11.33
N GLY A 7 6.06 -16.47 12.55
CA GLY A 7 7.12 -16.40 13.56
C GLY A 7 8.18 -15.34 13.28
N ILE A 8 7.91 -14.40 12.37
CA ILE A 8 8.82 -13.32 11.99
C ILE A 8 8.39 -12.06 12.75
N ALA A 9 9.31 -11.50 13.54
CA ALA A 9 9.11 -10.20 14.17
C ALA A 9 9.13 -9.11 13.08
N PRO A 10 8.07 -8.29 12.91
CA PRO A 10 8.04 -7.29 11.83
C PRO A 10 9.21 -6.32 11.86
N ASP A 11 9.63 -5.89 13.05
CA ASP A 11 10.77 -4.98 13.20
C ASP A 11 12.12 -5.61 12.81
N SER A 12 12.23 -6.94 12.77
CA SER A 12 13.46 -7.59 12.28
C SER A 12 13.65 -7.49 10.77
N LEU A 13 12.64 -7.00 10.04
CA LEU A 13 12.70 -6.76 8.59
C LEU A 13 12.98 -5.29 8.23
N ARG A 14 13.06 -4.38 9.21
CA ARG A 14 13.40 -2.98 8.94
C ARG A 14 14.79 -2.86 8.33
N GLY A 15 14.91 -2.07 7.27
CA GLY A 15 16.17 -1.80 6.55
C GLY A 15 16.64 -2.94 5.65
N THR A 16 15.86 -4.02 5.51
CA THR A 16 16.21 -5.12 4.59
C THR A 16 15.69 -4.84 3.19
N THR A 17 16.24 -5.54 2.20
CA THR A 17 15.80 -5.48 0.80
C THR A 17 14.55 -6.33 0.53
N THR A 18 13.70 -6.58 1.54
CA THR A 18 12.43 -7.31 1.36
C THR A 18 11.47 -6.51 0.50
N GLY A 19 10.88 -7.14 -0.52
CA GLY A 19 9.91 -6.50 -1.42
C GLY A 19 8.45 -6.70 -1.00
N VAL A 20 7.56 -5.83 -1.49
CA VAL A 20 6.11 -5.87 -1.32
C VAL A 20 5.45 -5.89 -2.70
N TYR A 21 4.67 -6.93 -2.98
CA TYR A 21 3.90 -7.07 -4.20
C TYR A 21 2.41 -7.22 -3.82
N ALA A 22 1.56 -6.33 -4.30
CA ALA A 22 0.15 -6.30 -3.94
C ALA A 22 -0.74 -6.32 -5.19
N GLY A 23 -1.65 -7.28 -5.26
CA GLY A 23 -2.75 -7.26 -6.23
C GLY A 23 -3.78 -6.21 -5.81
N VAL A 24 -4.02 -5.19 -6.65
CA VAL A 24 -4.95 -4.10 -6.34
C VAL A 24 -5.76 -3.76 -7.58
N ILE A 25 -7.08 -3.87 -7.47
CA ILE A 25 -8.02 -3.29 -8.42
C ILE A 25 -8.40 -1.91 -7.87
N PRO A 26 -8.01 -0.80 -8.51
CA PRO A 26 -8.39 0.54 -8.06
C PRO A 26 -9.91 0.68 -8.05
N PRO A 27 -10.50 1.35 -7.04
CA PRO A 27 -11.93 1.61 -7.04
C PRO A 27 -12.32 2.41 -8.29
N ASP A 28 -13.47 2.08 -8.86
CA ASP A 28 -14.01 2.79 -10.00
C ASP A 28 -14.26 4.26 -9.61
N ARG A 29 -13.59 5.17 -10.34
CA ARG A 29 -13.72 6.62 -10.17
C ARG A 29 -15.08 7.16 -10.63
N SER A 30 -15.92 6.33 -11.27
CA SER A 30 -17.23 6.72 -11.79
C SER A 30 -18.33 6.81 -10.73
N ALA A 31 -18.12 6.23 -9.54
CA ALA A 31 -19.03 6.34 -8.42
C ALA A 31 -18.78 7.66 -7.67
N GLY A 32 -19.42 8.73 -8.15
CA GLY A 32 -19.33 10.10 -7.65
C GLY A 32 -19.46 10.24 -6.13
N HIS A 33 -18.32 10.18 -5.45
CA HIS A 33 -18.21 10.69 -4.10
C HIS A 33 -17.95 12.18 -4.22
N GLU A 34 -18.90 12.99 -3.74
CA GLU A 34 -18.60 14.38 -3.37
C GLU A 34 -17.49 14.33 -2.33
N VAL A 35 -16.26 14.56 -2.77
CA VAL A 35 -15.15 14.67 -1.86
C VAL A 35 -15.25 16.06 -1.26
N ALA A 36 -15.32 16.14 0.06
CA ALA A 36 -15.26 17.43 0.74
C ALA A 36 -13.99 18.16 0.27
N PRO A 37 -14.05 19.48 -0.02
CA PRO A 37 -12.93 20.24 -0.59
C PRO A 37 -11.60 20.06 0.17
N ASP A 38 -11.69 19.85 1.48
CA ASP A 38 -10.54 19.66 2.38
C ASP A 38 -9.85 18.29 2.23
N LEU A 39 -10.48 17.32 1.58
CA LEU A 39 -9.99 15.94 1.40
C LEU A 39 -9.43 15.66 -0.01
N GLU A 40 -9.64 16.57 -0.97
CA GLU A 40 -9.20 16.45 -2.37
C GLU A 40 -7.70 16.12 -2.47
N GLY A 41 -6.86 16.81 -1.69
CA GLY A 41 -5.41 16.60 -1.68
C GLY A 41 -4.96 15.24 -1.12
N TYR A 42 -5.78 14.61 -0.28
CA TYR A 42 -5.48 13.29 0.30
C TYR A 42 -5.93 12.14 -0.60
N LEU A 43 -6.84 12.36 -1.55
CA LEU A 43 -7.29 11.31 -2.47
C LEU A 43 -6.15 10.78 -3.32
N LEU A 44 -5.35 11.69 -3.89
CA LEU A 44 -4.27 11.31 -4.82
C LEU A 44 -3.27 10.33 -4.18
N THR A 45 -2.99 10.51 -2.89
CA THR A 45 -2.10 9.64 -2.11
C THR A 45 -2.84 8.60 -1.27
N GLY A 46 -4.16 8.70 -1.13
CA GLY A 46 -4.99 7.85 -0.27
C GLY A 46 -5.54 6.61 -0.97
N ILE A 47 -5.84 6.73 -2.26
CA ILE A 47 -6.61 5.73 -3.03
C ILE A 47 -5.98 5.37 -4.38
N GLY A 48 -4.81 5.92 -4.73
CA GLY A 48 -4.05 5.43 -5.87
C GLY A 48 -3.60 3.98 -5.64
N GLY A 49 -3.93 3.05 -6.54
CA GLY A 49 -3.59 1.62 -6.37
C GLY A 49 -2.10 1.36 -6.12
N SER A 50 -1.21 2.18 -6.69
CA SER A 50 0.24 2.15 -6.46
C SER A 50 0.66 2.48 -5.01
N VAL A 51 -0.20 3.15 -4.23
CA VAL A 51 0.14 3.59 -2.87
C VAL A 51 0.05 2.46 -1.84
N VAL A 52 -0.70 1.39 -2.15
CA VAL A 52 -0.88 0.25 -1.22
C VAL A 52 0.46 -0.43 -0.89
N SER A 53 1.20 -0.86 -1.91
CA SER A 53 2.50 -1.52 -1.72
C SER A 53 3.53 -0.59 -1.06
N GLY A 54 3.56 0.68 -1.46
CA GLY A 54 4.44 1.70 -0.87
C GLY A 54 4.15 1.98 0.61
N ARG A 55 2.87 2.04 1.02
CA ARG A 55 2.49 2.26 2.43
C ARG A 55 2.86 1.08 3.33
N VAL A 56 2.71 -0.14 2.83
CA VAL A 56 3.16 -1.34 3.57
C VAL A 56 4.68 -1.33 3.72
N ALA A 57 5.42 -1.05 2.64
CA ALA A 57 6.87 -0.93 2.70
C ALA A 57 7.31 0.17 3.68
N TYR A 58 6.69 1.35 3.63
CA TYR A 58 6.98 2.46 4.53
C TYR A 58 6.71 2.12 6.01
N ALA A 59 5.55 1.55 6.32
CA ALA A 59 5.16 1.21 7.69
C ALA A 59 6.12 0.18 8.32
N LEU A 60 6.53 -0.81 7.52
CA LEU A 60 7.43 -1.88 7.94
C LEU A 60 8.93 -1.54 7.77
N GLY A 61 9.26 -0.40 7.15
CA GLY A 61 10.64 0.02 6.88
C GLY A 61 11.37 -0.90 5.90
N LEU A 62 10.70 -1.40 4.87
CA LEU A 62 11.28 -2.30 3.87
C LEU A 62 11.86 -1.50 2.70
N GLU A 63 13.05 -1.88 2.24
CA GLU A 63 13.81 -1.15 1.21
C GLU A 63 13.88 -1.91 -0.14
N GLY A 64 13.17 -3.03 -0.27
CA GLY A 64 13.01 -3.74 -1.54
C GLY A 64 11.94 -3.15 -2.45
N PRO A 65 11.67 -3.78 -3.61
CA PRO A 65 10.66 -3.30 -4.56
C PRO A 65 9.25 -3.21 -3.94
N ALA A 66 8.53 -2.11 -4.19
CA ALA A 66 7.12 -1.94 -3.81
C ALA A 66 6.26 -1.80 -5.07
N VAL A 67 5.54 -2.86 -5.44
CA VAL A 67 4.82 -2.97 -6.71
C VAL A 67 3.35 -3.31 -6.47
N SER A 68 2.45 -2.48 -6.98
CA SER A 68 1.03 -2.81 -7.08
C SER A 68 0.73 -3.32 -8.49
N VAL A 69 -0.02 -4.42 -8.58
CA VAL A 69 -0.36 -5.11 -9.84
C VAL A 69 -1.88 -5.20 -9.96
N ASP A 70 -2.43 -4.85 -11.12
CA ASP A 70 -3.83 -5.08 -11.47
C ASP A 70 -3.87 -6.17 -12.56
N THR A 71 -4.64 -7.24 -12.33
CA THR A 71 -4.75 -8.38 -13.24
C THR A 71 -6.14 -8.56 -13.84
N ALA A 72 -7.01 -7.54 -13.72
CA ALA A 72 -8.40 -7.51 -14.21
C ALA A 72 -9.41 -8.40 -13.46
#